data_AF-A0A6C7E648-F1
#
_entry.id   AF-A0A6C7E648-F1
#
_cell.length_a   1.000
_cell.length_b   1.000
_cell.length_c   1.000
_cell.angle_alpha   90.00
_cell.angle_beta   90.00
_cell.angle_gamma   90.00
#
_symmetry.space_group_name_H-M   'P 1'
#
loop_
_entity.id
_entity.type
_entity.pdbx_description
1 polymer ?
#
loop_
_entity_poly.entity_id
_entity_poly.type
_entity_poly.pdbx_seq_one_letter_code
_entity_poly.pdbx_strand_id
1 'polypeptide(L)'
;MRTTRVVAAIAACGLGIAACGGDDGPSIGDFADAGDTDESFEDDLEDFADAMNQATGAGGGGTLTFDGGEHPIDSAVCFNQGGTIDIGTVGPDNFRIFVTGEPDNIRIQILTPEGVQWFDGDPMQQNKPTVTIDGNVITSTGGTFFRNGDDTRATAEFVIECPNAIL
;
A
#
# COMPACT_ATOMS: atom_id res chain seq x y z
N MET A 1 -34.85 -6.76 16.11
CA MET A 1 -34.02 -6.15 15.05
C MET A 1 -32.76 -6.99 14.94
N ARG A 2 -32.52 -7.62 13.79
CA ARG A 2 -31.40 -8.56 13.58
C ARG A 2 -30.18 -7.76 13.10
N THR A 3 -29.12 -7.77 13.90
CA THR A 3 -27.83 -7.18 13.57
C THR A 3 -27.05 -8.14 12.68
N THR A 4 -26.93 -7.83 11.40
CA THR A 4 -26.07 -8.57 10.47
C THR A 4 -24.65 -8.04 10.61
N ARG A 5 -23.78 -8.81 11.25
CA ARG A 5 -22.33 -8.57 11.24
C ARG A 5 -21.79 -9.08 9.91
N VAL A 6 -21.39 -8.19 9.01
CA VAL A 6 -20.64 -8.55 7.82
C VAL A 6 -19.17 -8.67 8.25
N VAL A 7 -18.70 -9.91 8.35
CA VAL A 7 -17.28 -10.23 8.46
C VAL A 7 -16.72 -10.13 7.04
N ALA A 8 -15.92 -9.11 6.77
CA ALA A 8 -15.11 -9.09 5.55
C ALA A 8 -14.04 -10.18 5.69
N ALA A 9 -14.16 -11.23 4.88
CA ALA A 9 -13.16 -12.26 4.79
C ALA A 9 -11.89 -11.65 4.18
N ILE A 10 -10.80 -11.67 4.93
CA ILE A 10 -9.45 -11.49 4.39
C ILE A 10 -9.28 -12.58 3.34
N ALA A 11 -9.24 -12.19 2.08
CA ALA A 11 -8.83 -13.08 1.01
C ALA A 11 -7.35 -13.41 1.28
N ALA A 12 -7.12 -14.53 1.95
CA ALA A 12 -5.84 -15.19 1.89
C ALA A 12 -5.55 -15.39 0.40
N CYS A 13 -4.53 -14.71 -0.11
CA CYS A 13 -3.85 -15.15 -1.32
C CYS A 13 -3.36 -16.55 -1.02
N GLY A 14 -4.20 -17.54 -1.32
CA GLY A 14 -3.75 -18.86 -1.68
C GLY A 14 -2.86 -18.64 -2.89
N LEU A 15 -1.56 -18.50 -2.62
CA LEU A 15 -0.53 -18.83 -3.58
C LEU A 15 -0.78 -20.29 -3.91
N GLY A 16 -1.61 -20.49 -4.94
CA GLY A 16 -1.71 -21.75 -5.62
C GLY A 16 -0.28 -22.13 -5.97
N ILE A 17 0.15 -23.23 -5.40
CA ILE A 17 1.23 -24.04 -5.94
C ILE A 17 0.70 -24.50 -7.31
N ALA A 18 0.78 -23.60 -8.29
CA ALA A 18 0.58 -23.94 -9.68
C ALA A 18 1.86 -24.67 -10.07
N ALA A 19 1.71 -25.97 -10.29
CA ALA A 19 2.73 -26.85 -10.80
C ALA A 19 3.47 -26.24 -12.00
N CYS A 20 4.71 -25.77 -11.79
CA CYS A 20 5.72 -25.75 -12.84
C CYS A 20 6.33 -27.15 -12.95
N GLY A 21 5.50 -28.10 -13.38
CA GLY A 21 5.96 -29.36 -13.95
C GLY A 21 6.18 -29.13 -15.44
N GLY A 22 7.42 -28.82 -15.81
CA GLY A 22 7.84 -28.58 -17.19
C GLY A 22 9.16 -27.79 -17.23
N ASP A 23 10.26 -28.55 -17.15
CA ASP A 23 11.67 -28.30 -17.48
C ASP A 23 12.16 -26.87 -17.84
N ASP A 24 13.32 -26.57 -17.27
CA ASP A 24 14.32 -25.53 -17.60
C ASP A 24 14.18 -24.14 -16.93
N GLY A 25 13.83 -24.11 -15.65
CA GLY A 25 14.07 -22.96 -14.75
C GLY A 25 14.74 -23.42 -13.46
N PRO A 26 15.60 -22.59 -12.82
CA PRO A 26 16.35 -23.00 -11.63
C PRO A 26 15.36 -23.44 -10.54
N SER A 27 15.58 -24.65 -10.04
CA SER A 27 14.66 -25.28 -9.12
C SER A 27 14.85 -24.68 -7.73
N ILE A 28 13.76 -24.51 -6.97
CA ILE A 28 13.84 -24.08 -5.56
C ILE A 28 14.61 -25.09 -4.67
N GLY A 29 14.99 -26.25 -5.23
CA GLY A 29 15.80 -27.28 -4.57
C GLY A 29 17.28 -26.97 -4.52
N ASP A 30 17.79 -26.06 -5.35
CA ASP A 30 19.23 -25.72 -5.40
C ASP A 30 19.64 -24.77 -4.25
N PHE A 31 18.69 -24.14 -3.56
CA PHE A 31 18.96 -23.31 -2.38
C PHE A 31 19.33 -24.10 -1.11
N ALA A 32 19.23 -25.43 -1.14
CA ALA A 32 19.46 -26.28 0.04
C ALA A 32 20.90 -26.83 0.16
N ASP A 33 21.78 -26.55 -0.81
CA ASP A 33 23.20 -26.91 -0.74
C ASP A 33 24.05 -25.66 -0.45
N ALA A 34 23.93 -25.14 0.76
CA ALA A 34 24.78 -24.08 1.29
C ALA A 34 26.19 -24.63 1.56
N GLY A 35 26.98 -24.79 0.50
CA GLY A 35 28.32 -25.38 0.52
C GLY A 35 29.47 -24.43 0.20
N ASP A 36 29.20 -23.25 -0.37
CA ASP A 36 30.18 -22.20 -0.60
C ASP A 36 29.48 -20.84 -0.53
N THR A 37 29.85 -20.00 0.44
CA THR A 37 29.48 -18.58 0.46
C THR A 37 30.30 -17.87 -0.61
N ASP A 38 29.81 -17.98 -1.85
CA ASP A 38 30.22 -17.19 -3.00
C ASP A 38 29.45 -15.87 -2.98
N GLU A 39 30.12 -14.75 -3.25
CA GLU A 39 29.49 -13.41 -3.26
C GLU A 39 28.43 -13.25 -4.36
N SER A 40 28.26 -14.26 -5.22
CA SER A 40 27.16 -14.38 -6.18
C SER A 40 25.79 -14.56 -5.51
N PHE A 41 25.72 -15.06 -4.27
CA PHE A 41 24.44 -15.28 -3.58
C PHE A 41 23.81 -13.98 -3.04
N GLU A 42 24.63 -12.97 -2.74
CA GLU A 42 24.15 -11.65 -2.33
C GLU A 42 23.61 -10.88 -3.55
N ASP A 43 24.31 -10.92 -4.68
CA ASP A 43 23.86 -10.36 -5.96
C ASP A 43 22.54 -11.03 -6.44
N ASP A 44 22.44 -12.36 -6.40
CA ASP A 44 21.24 -13.10 -6.80
C ASP A 44 20.03 -12.78 -5.89
N LEU A 45 20.27 -12.45 -4.62
CA LEU A 45 19.23 -12.07 -3.67
C LEU A 45 18.75 -10.64 -3.88
N GLU A 46 19.66 -9.70 -4.19
CA GLU A 46 19.32 -8.33 -4.56
C GLU A 46 18.50 -8.29 -5.86
N ASP A 47 18.91 -9.05 -6.87
CA ASP A 47 18.17 -9.18 -8.13
C ASP A 47 16.78 -9.80 -7.93
N PHE A 48 16.65 -10.81 -7.06
CA PHE A 48 15.35 -11.38 -6.71
C PHE A 48 14.46 -10.37 -5.96
N ALA A 49 15.02 -9.61 -5.03
CA ALA A 49 14.31 -8.59 -4.27
C ALA A 49 13.82 -7.47 -5.21
N ASP A 50 14.65 -7.03 -6.13
CA ASP A 50 14.29 -6.02 -7.14
C ASP A 50 13.23 -6.52 -8.10
N ALA A 51 13.32 -7.77 -8.56
CA ALA A 51 12.29 -8.39 -9.39
C ALA A 51 10.94 -8.49 -8.65
N MET A 52 10.95 -8.86 -7.37
CA MET A 52 9.74 -8.93 -6.55
C MET A 52 9.17 -7.54 -6.24
N ASN A 53 10.02 -6.55 -5.96
CA ASN A 53 9.60 -5.17 -5.74
C ASN A 53 8.96 -4.59 -7.01
N GLN A 54 9.57 -4.83 -8.17
CA GLN A 54 8.99 -4.43 -9.46
C GLN A 54 7.65 -5.15 -9.72
N ALA A 55 7.56 -6.46 -9.48
CA ALA A 55 6.34 -7.24 -9.69
C ALA A 55 5.19 -6.83 -8.73
N THR A 56 5.53 -6.40 -7.52
CA THR A 56 4.55 -5.97 -6.50
C THR A 56 4.31 -4.46 -6.52
N GLY A 57 5.02 -3.69 -7.34
CA GLY A 57 4.96 -2.23 -7.30
C GLY A 57 5.40 -1.65 -5.96
N ALA A 58 6.25 -2.37 -5.22
CA ALA A 58 6.83 -1.95 -3.95
C ALA A 58 8.06 -1.07 -4.18
N GLY A 59 8.17 0.02 -3.42
CA GLY A 59 9.25 1.01 -3.53
C GLY A 59 8.73 2.44 -3.39
N GLY A 60 9.50 3.43 -3.83
CA GLY A 60 9.12 4.84 -3.72
C GLY A 60 9.15 5.36 -2.29
N GLY A 61 8.23 6.27 -1.95
CA GLY A 61 8.21 6.95 -0.65
C GLY A 61 7.27 8.14 -0.63
N GLY A 62 7.52 9.10 0.26
CA GLY A 62 6.81 10.37 0.28
C GLY A 62 6.59 10.94 1.66
N THR A 63 5.48 11.64 1.84
CA THR A 63 5.20 12.39 3.07
C THR A 63 3.71 12.42 3.36
N LEU A 64 3.37 12.23 4.63
CA LEU A 64 2.06 12.46 5.21
C LEU A 64 2.14 13.70 6.11
N THR A 65 1.28 14.68 5.90
CA THR A 65 0.97 15.68 6.93
C THR A 65 -0.31 15.27 7.62
N PHE A 66 -0.27 14.98 8.92
CA PHE A 66 -1.42 14.58 9.73
C PHE A 66 -1.56 15.49 10.95
N ASP A 67 -2.69 16.18 11.07
CA ASP A 67 -2.99 17.17 12.12
C ASP A 67 -1.88 18.22 12.31
N GLY A 68 -1.25 18.62 11.19
CA GLY A 68 -0.14 19.58 11.15
C GLY A 68 1.23 19.00 11.48
N GLY A 69 1.34 17.71 11.84
CA GLY A 69 2.60 16.99 11.97
C GLY A 69 3.02 16.37 10.63
N GLU A 70 4.31 16.45 10.30
CA GLU A 70 4.88 15.81 9.11
C GLU A 70 5.47 14.45 9.46
N HIS A 71 5.13 13.45 8.66
CA HIS A 71 5.50 12.05 8.84
C HIS A 71 6.06 11.50 7.53
N PRO A 72 7.33 11.06 7.49
CA PRO A 72 7.92 10.49 6.28
C PRO A 72 7.30 9.12 5.94
N ILE A 73 7.27 8.81 4.65
CA ILE A 73 6.90 7.50 4.11
C ILE A 73 8.15 6.92 3.47
N ASP A 74 8.61 5.78 4.00
CA ASP A 74 9.84 5.12 3.52
C ASP A 74 9.57 4.26 2.29
N SER A 75 8.35 3.74 2.16
CA SER A 75 7.98 2.88 1.04
C SER A 75 6.48 2.87 0.82
N ALA A 76 6.09 2.72 -0.45
CA ALA A 76 4.74 2.48 -0.89
C ALA A 76 4.68 1.22 -1.75
N VAL A 77 3.54 0.53 -1.71
CA VAL A 77 3.21 -0.54 -2.63
C VAL A 77 2.02 -0.05 -3.43
N CYS A 78 2.16 0.05 -4.75
CA CYS A 78 1.15 0.62 -5.63
C CYS A 78 0.75 -0.36 -6.72
N PHE A 79 -0.54 -0.69 -6.75
CA PHE A 79 -1.14 -1.55 -7.77
C PHE A 79 -2.21 -0.79 -8.55
N ASN A 80 -2.20 -0.94 -9.87
CA ASN A 80 -3.34 -0.63 -10.72
C ASN A 80 -3.84 -1.92 -11.36
N GLN A 81 -5.08 -2.30 -11.06
CA GLN A 81 -5.74 -3.42 -11.71
C GLN A 81 -7.07 -2.97 -12.30
N GLY A 82 -7.15 -2.94 -13.63
CA GLY A 82 -8.40 -2.65 -14.34
C GLY A 82 -8.97 -1.26 -14.07
N GLY A 83 -8.11 -0.26 -13.82
CA GLY A 83 -8.51 1.11 -13.51
C GLY A 83 -8.85 1.37 -12.04
N THR A 84 -8.73 0.34 -11.19
CA THR A 84 -8.76 0.50 -9.73
C THR A 84 -7.34 0.58 -9.20
N ILE A 85 -7.09 1.59 -8.37
CA ILE A 85 -5.83 1.84 -7.70
C ILE A 85 -5.94 1.25 -6.30
N ASP A 86 -4.89 0.56 -5.86
CA ASP A 86 -4.72 0.10 -4.48
C ASP A 86 -3.30 0.40 -4.01
N ILE A 87 -3.18 1.15 -2.92
CA ILE A 87 -1.90 1.62 -2.39
C ILE A 87 -1.86 1.41 -0.89
N GLY A 88 -0.75 0.86 -0.43
CA GLY A 88 -0.41 0.77 0.98
C GLY A 88 0.95 1.40 1.25
N THR A 89 1.06 2.16 2.34
CA THR A 89 2.34 2.78 2.73
C THR A 89 2.87 2.27 4.06
N VAL A 90 4.19 2.40 4.23
CA VAL A 90 4.88 2.20 5.49
C VAL A 90 5.88 3.34 5.70
N GLY A 91 5.93 3.85 6.93
CA GLY A 91 6.90 4.86 7.36
C GLY A 91 7.46 4.52 8.75
N PRO A 92 8.53 5.21 9.17
CA PRO A 92 9.26 4.90 10.40
C PRO A 92 8.44 5.19 11.66
N ASP A 93 7.49 6.13 11.56
CA ASP A 93 6.60 6.50 12.64
C ASP A 93 5.42 5.52 12.81
N ASN A 94 5.30 4.49 11.96
CA ASN A 94 4.18 3.54 11.90
C ASN A 94 2.82 4.13 11.47
N PHE A 95 2.81 5.34 10.90
CA PHE A 95 1.67 5.79 10.12
C PHE A 95 1.54 4.94 8.85
N ARG A 96 0.31 4.59 8.49
CA ARG A 96 0.00 3.91 7.24
C ARG A 96 -1.15 4.60 6.52
N ILE A 97 -1.02 4.70 5.21
CA ILE A 97 -2.05 5.22 4.33
C ILE A 97 -2.49 4.07 3.43
N PHE A 98 -3.80 3.92 3.31
CA PHE A 98 -4.42 3.04 2.33
C PHE A 98 -5.26 3.88 1.39
N VAL A 99 -4.98 3.78 0.09
CA VAL A 99 -5.72 4.48 -0.96
C VAL A 99 -6.30 3.43 -1.89
N THR A 100 -7.62 3.39 -2.02
CA THR A 100 -8.28 2.38 -2.85
C THR A 100 -9.42 3.00 -3.66
N GLY A 101 -9.52 2.69 -4.94
CA GLY A 101 -10.66 3.05 -5.78
C GLY A 101 -10.29 3.45 -7.20
N GLU A 102 -11.30 3.88 -7.95
CA GLU A 102 -11.11 4.48 -9.28
C GLU A 102 -10.67 5.94 -9.13
N PRO A 103 -9.97 6.54 -10.12
CA PRO A 103 -9.50 7.93 -10.05
C PRO A 103 -10.57 8.95 -9.63
N ASP A 104 -11.82 8.75 -10.10
CA ASP A 104 -12.95 9.63 -9.80
C ASP A 104 -13.65 9.30 -8.46
N ASN A 105 -13.31 8.17 -7.83
CA ASN A 105 -13.95 7.69 -6.61
C ASN A 105 -12.97 6.96 -5.68
N ILE A 106 -11.90 7.67 -5.30
CA ILE A 106 -10.92 7.17 -4.33
C ILE A 106 -11.49 7.22 -2.90
N ARG A 107 -11.12 6.21 -2.12
CA ARG A 107 -11.28 6.15 -0.66
C ARG A 107 -9.92 6.13 -0.01
N ILE A 108 -9.80 6.82 1.11
CA ILE A 108 -8.55 6.93 1.85
C ILE A 108 -8.79 6.55 3.31
N GLN A 109 -7.90 5.71 3.82
CA GLN A 109 -7.82 5.37 5.22
C GLN A 109 -6.41 5.69 5.73
N ILE A 110 -6.33 6.30 6.92
CA ILE A 110 -5.09 6.52 7.64
C ILE A 110 -5.14 5.72 8.94
N LEU A 111 -4.09 4.93 9.19
CA LEU A 111 -3.88 4.21 10.44
C LEU A 111 -2.76 4.90 11.21
N THR A 112 -3.05 5.35 12.43
CA THR A 112 -2.02 5.94 13.32
C THR A 112 -1.23 4.86 14.04
N PRO A 113 -0.11 5.21 14.68
CA PRO A 113 0.75 4.24 15.38
C PRO A 113 0.03 3.51 16.52
N GLU A 114 -0.98 4.14 17.11
CA GLU A 114 -1.84 3.56 18.16
C GLU A 114 -2.92 2.60 17.61
N GLY A 115 -2.94 2.37 16.30
CA GLY A 115 -3.92 1.53 15.63
C GLY A 115 -5.28 2.20 15.40
N VAL A 116 -5.34 3.53 15.50
CA VAL A 116 -6.57 4.30 15.28
C VAL A 116 -6.78 4.52 13.78
N GLN A 117 -7.99 4.24 13.31
CA GLN A 117 -8.36 4.37 11.90
C GLN A 117 -9.15 5.65 11.63
N TRP A 118 -8.74 6.34 10.57
CA TRP A 118 -9.34 7.59 10.11
C TRP A 118 -9.73 7.44 8.65
N PHE A 119 -10.90 7.94 8.28
CA PHE A 119 -11.47 7.78 6.93
C PHE A 119 -11.77 9.15 6.32
N ASP A 120 -11.72 9.22 4.99
CA ASP A 120 -11.90 10.45 4.19
C ASP A 120 -13.36 10.91 3.98
N GLY A 121 -14.34 10.10 4.39
CA GLY A 121 -15.76 10.33 4.09
C GLY A 121 -16.67 10.41 5.31
N ASP A 122 -16.90 11.62 5.83
CA ASP A 122 -18.10 11.93 6.62
C ASP A 122 -19.34 11.70 5.74
N PRO A 123 -20.40 11.00 6.22
CA PRO A 123 -21.69 10.92 5.51
C PRO A 123 -22.32 12.30 5.16
N MET A 124 -21.81 13.42 5.69
CA MET A 124 -22.26 14.79 5.41
C MET A 124 -21.46 15.57 4.35
N GLN A 125 -20.53 14.94 3.61
CA GLN A 125 -19.91 15.45 2.36
C GLN A 125 -19.18 16.82 2.39
N GLN A 126 -18.75 17.34 3.54
CA GLN A 126 -17.93 18.57 3.56
C GLN A 126 -16.43 18.22 3.64
N ASN A 127 -15.62 18.83 2.76
CA ASN A 127 -14.15 18.77 2.74
C ASN A 127 -13.53 17.38 2.53
N LYS A 128 -14.04 16.62 1.53
CA LYS A 128 -13.35 15.41 1.05
C LYS A 128 -11.97 15.81 0.47
N PRO A 129 -10.90 15.05 0.74
CA PRO A 129 -9.62 15.26 0.07
C PRO A 129 -9.77 15.23 -1.45
N THR A 130 -9.06 16.14 -2.11
CA THR A 130 -8.87 16.07 -3.56
C THR A 130 -7.63 15.26 -3.85
N VAL A 131 -7.77 14.17 -4.60
CA VAL A 131 -6.66 13.31 -5.01
C VAL A 131 -6.34 13.59 -6.47
N THR A 132 -5.05 13.73 -6.75
CA THR A 132 -4.50 13.91 -8.10
C THR A 132 -3.43 12.86 -8.34
N ILE A 133 -3.36 12.38 -9.58
CA ILE A 133 -2.42 11.36 -10.03
C ILE A 133 -1.67 11.96 -11.21
N ASP A 134 -0.37 12.15 -11.06
CA ASP A 134 0.52 12.67 -12.09
C ASP A 134 1.64 11.67 -12.34
N GLY A 135 1.48 10.86 -13.38
CA GLY A 135 2.40 9.77 -13.70
C GLY A 135 2.48 8.73 -12.58
N ASN A 136 3.55 8.82 -11.81
CA ASN A 136 3.85 7.92 -10.69
C ASN A 136 3.70 8.60 -9.32
N VAL A 137 3.23 9.84 -9.28
CA VAL A 137 3.03 10.59 -8.03
C VAL A 137 1.55 10.76 -7.75
N ILE A 138 1.16 10.48 -6.51
CA ILE A 138 -0.19 10.68 -6.01
C ILE A 138 -0.16 11.74 -4.92
N THR A 139 -1.00 12.76 -5.09
CA THR A 139 -1.10 13.86 -4.14
C THR A 139 -2.53 14.00 -3.65
N SER A 140 -2.71 14.08 -2.34
CA SER A 140 -3.98 14.36 -1.66
C SER A 140 -3.88 15.67 -0.90
N THR A 141 -4.85 16.58 -1.11
CA THR A 141 -4.91 17.91 -0.48
C THR A 141 -6.28 18.22 0.12
N GLY A 142 -6.30 19.09 1.14
CA GLY A 142 -7.52 19.72 1.66
C GLY A 142 -8.53 18.77 2.33
N GLY A 143 -8.09 17.61 2.81
CA GLY A 143 -8.97 16.57 3.36
C GLY A 143 -9.18 16.66 4.87
N THR A 144 -10.43 16.53 5.31
CA THR A 144 -10.75 16.23 6.71
C THR A 144 -11.07 14.74 6.86
N PHE A 145 -10.41 14.10 7.81
CA PHE A 145 -10.59 12.70 8.15
C PHE A 145 -11.31 12.57 9.47
N PHE A 146 -12.13 11.53 9.61
CA PHE A 146 -12.89 11.28 10.83
C PHE A 146 -12.60 9.90 11.39
N ARG A 147 -12.67 9.79 12.72
CA ARG A 147 -12.56 8.53 13.43
C ARG A 147 -13.94 7.95 13.67
N ASN A 148 -14.14 6.71 13.24
CA ASN A 148 -15.40 6.01 13.46
C ASN A 148 -15.52 5.60 14.93
N GLY A 149 -16.39 6.27 15.69
CA GLY A 149 -16.68 5.95 17.09
C GLY A 149 -16.76 7.13 18.04
N ASP A 150 -16.13 8.26 17.71
CA ASP A 150 -16.13 9.47 18.56
C ASP A 150 -16.30 10.79 17.79
N ASP A 151 -16.54 10.75 16.48
CA ASP A 151 -16.70 11.90 15.58
C ASP A 151 -15.54 12.91 15.61
N THR A 152 -14.36 12.50 16.13
CA THR A 152 -13.16 13.33 16.11
C THR A 152 -12.71 13.54 14.67
N ARG A 153 -12.24 14.76 14.38
CA ARG A 153 -11.75 15.17 13.06
C ARG A 153 -10.28 15.54 13.11
N ALA A 154 -9.56 15.20 12.06
CA ALA A 154 -8.18 15.61 11.83
C ALA A 154 -8.01 16.00 10.36
N THR A 155 -7.10 16.91 10.06
CA THR A 155 -6.74 17.21 8.67
C THR A 155 -5.60 16.32 8.23
N ALA A 156 -5.63 15.87 6.97
CA ALA A 156 -4.46 15.19 6.42
C ALA A 156 -4.26 15.47 4.93
N GLU A 157 -3.00 15.50 4.55
CA GLU A 157 -2.51 15.67 3.18
C GLU A 157 -1.35 14.72 2.97
N PHE A 158 -1.15 14.23 1.74
CA PHE A 158 0.00 13.38 1.47
C PHE A 158 0.48 13.51 0.03
N VAL A 159 1.75 13.19 -0.15
CA VAL A 159 2.38 12.91 -1.44
C VAL A 159 2.97 11.51 -1.33
N ILE A 160 2.62 10.64 -2.29
CA ILE A 160 3.13 9.28 -2.39
C ILE A 160 3.74 9.12 -3.78
N GLU A 161 5.01 8.74 -3.81
CA GLU A 161 5.70 8.32 -5.02
C GLU A 161 5.56 6.80 -5.16
N CYS A 162 4.98 6.37 -6.27
CA CYS A 162 4.93 4.98 -6.66
C CYS A 162 6.10 4.69 -7.62
N PRO A 163 6.81 3.58 -7.45
CA PRO A 163 7.97 3.26 -8.30
C PRO A 163 7.55 2.88 -9.73
N ASN A 164 6.33 2.36 -9.90
CA ASN A 164 5.75 2.03 -11.19
C ASN A 164 4.63 3.02 -11.56
N ALA A 165 4.50 3.32 -12.86
CA ALA A 165 3.43 4.17 -13.35
C ALA A 165 2.05 3.55 -13.05
N ILE A 166 1.12 4.37 -12.57
CA ILE A 166 -0.22 3.96 -12.16
C ILE A 166 -1.23 4.20 -13.30
N LEU A 167 -0.76 4.50 -14.51
CA LEU A 167 -1.56 4.88 -15.68
C LEU A 167 -1.94 3.69 -16.57
#